data_AF-A0A3D4Q7M0-F1
#
_entry.id   AF-A0A3D4Q7M0-F1
#
_cell.length_a   1.000
_cell.length_b   1.000
_cell.length_c   1.000
_cell.angle_alpha   90.00
_cell.angle_beta   90.00
_cell.angle_gamma   90.00
#
_symmetry.space_group_name_H-M   'P 1'
#
loop_
_entity.id
_entity.type
_entity.pdbx_description
1 polymer ?
#
loop_
_entity_poly.entity_id
_entity_poly.type
_entity_poly.pdbx_seq_one_letter_code
_entity_poly.pdbx_strand_id
1 'polypeptide(L)' 'KGIDPHRKSVAMGLTFQHPSRTLNEDEINASIDSIVQYLGVNFSATLR' A
#
# COMPACT_ATOMS: atom_id res chain seq x y z
N LYS A 1 15.24 2.87 16.40
CA LYS A 1 15.56 3.32 15.02
C LYS A 1 14.56 4.40 14.63
N GLY A 2 15.03 5.62 14.34
CA GLY A 2 14.20 6.74 13.89
C GLY A 2 13.99 6.71 12.37
N ILE A 3 12.99 7.45 11.90
CA ILE A 3 12.88 7.83 10.49
C ILE A 3 13.83 9.00 10.21
N ASP A 4 14.26 9.17 8.95
CA ASP A 4 14.96 10.38 8.53
C ASP A 4 14.18 11.62 9.01
N PRO A 5 14.81 12.64 9.59
CA PRO A 5 14.12 13.84 10.10
C PRO A 5 13.24 14.54 9.06
N HIS A 6 13.52 14.37 7.77
CA HIS A 6 12.75 14.94 6.66
C HIS A 6 11.71 13.98 6.08
N ARG A 7 11.52 12.79 6.68
CA ARG A 7 10.52 11.81 6.25
C ARG A 7 9.50 11.57 7.36
N LYS A 8 8.29 11.21 6.97
CA LYS A 8 7.20 10.84 7.89
C LYS A 8 6.70 9.44 7.57
N SER A 9 6.47 8.64 8.60
CA SER A 9 5.78 7.35 8.48
C SER A 9 4.28 7.57 8.55
N VAL A 10 3.53 7.04 7.59
CA VAL A 10 2.06 7.10 7.57
C VAL A 10 1.53 5.67 7.52
N ALA A 11 0.66 5.31 8.45
CA ALA A 11 -0.04 4.04 8.44
C ALA A 11 -1.38 4.19 7.70
N MET A 12 -1.68 3.26 6.81
CA MET A 12 -2.92 3.25 6.03
C MET A 12 -3.59 1.89 6.20
N GLY A 13 -4.88 1.90 6.57
CA GLY A 13 -5.72 0.71 6.53
C GLY A 13 -6.49 0.69 5.21
N LEU A 14 -6.34 -0.40 4.45
CA LEU A 14 -7.05 -0.60 3.18
C LEU A 14 -8.06 -1.73 3.37
N THR A 15 -9.32 -1.46 3.01
CA THR A 15 -10.40 -2.46 3.03
C THR A 15 -10.82 -2.75 1.59
N PHE A 16 -10.75 -4.02 1.21
CA PHE A 16 -11.15 -4.49 -0.11
C PHE A 16 -12.41 -5.33 -0.01
N GLN A 17 -13.34 -5.13 -0.94
CA GLN A 17 -14.59 -5.87 -1.01
C GLN A 17 -14.99 -6.06 -2.47
N HIS A 18 -15.55 -7.23 -2.78
CA HIS A 18 -16.19 -7.49 -4.06
C HIS A 18 -17.71 -7.68 -3.85
N PRO A 19 -18.57 -7.15 -4.73
CA PRO A 19 -20.02 -7.16 -4.52
C PRO A 19 -20.66 -8.56 -4.56
N SER A 20 -20.02 -9.53 -5.20
CA SER A 20 -20.64 -10.84 -5.48
C SER A 20 -19.81 -12.08 -5.15
N ARG A 21 -18.58 -11.93 -4.62
CA ARG A 21 -17.71 -13.06 -4.29
C ARG A 21 -16.67 -12.70 -3.23
N THR A 22 -16.01 -13.73 -2.71
CA THR A 22 -14.82 -13.57 -1.86
C THR A 22 -13.61 -13.18 -2.72
N LEU A 23 -12.81 -12.26 -2.22
CA LEU A 23 -11.52 -11.90 -2.80
C LEU A 23 -10.48 -12.94 -2.38
N ASN A 24 -9.67 -13.41 -3.33
CA ASN A 24 -8.53 -14.27 -3.06
C ASN A 24 -7.29 -13.44 -2.67
N GLU A 25 -6.26 -14.11 -2.18
CA GLU A 25 -5.05 -13.44 -1.70
C GLU A 25 -4.25 -12.81 -2.85
N ASP A 26 -4.16 -13.47 -3.99
CA ASP A 26 -3.38 -13.01 -5.15
C ASP A 26 -3.89 -11.67 -5.70
N GLU A 27 -5.21 -11.49 -5.80
CA GLU A 27 -5.79 -10.24 -6.32
C GLU A 27 -5.67 -9.08 -5.32
N ILE A 28 -5.71 -9.37 -4.02
CA ILE A 28 -5.45 -8.38 -2.97
C ILE A 28 -3.99 -7.95 -3.02
N ASN A 29 -3.07 -8.91 -3.11
CA ASN A 29 -1.64 -8.64 -3.18
C ASN A 29 -1.30 -7.80 -4.43
N ALA A 30 -1.85 -8.17 -5.59
CA ALA A 30 -1.68 -7.38 -6.82
C ALA A 30 -2.20 -5.93 -6.67
N SER A 31 -3.33 -5.75 -5.96
CA SER A 31 -3.88 -4.42 -5.68
C SER A 31 -2.97 -3.61 -4.74
N ILE A 32 -2.41 -4.25 -3.71
CA ILE A 32 -1.46 -3.62 -2.79
C ILE A 32 -0.18 -3.21 -3.51
N ASP A 33 0.39 -4.11 -4.33
CA ASP A 33 1.61 -3.85 -5.09
C ASP A 33 1.44 -2.65 -6.04
N SER A 34 0.31 -2.57 -6.73
CA SER A 34 -0.03 -1.43 -7.58
C SER A 34 -0.06 -0.12 -6.79
N ILE A 35 -0.62 -0.12 -5.57
CA ILE A 35 -0.66 1.07 -4.70
C ILE A 35 0.75 1.44 -4.24
N VAL A 36 1.55 0.48 -3.79
CA VAL A 36 2.94 0.72 -3.34
C VAL A 36 3.79 1.26 -4.49
N GLN A 37 3.67 0.69 -5.68
CA GLN A 37 4.36 1.16 -6.88
C GLN A 37 3.95 2.60 -7.24
N TYR A 38 2.64 2.89 -7.25
CA TYR A 38 2.16 4.25 -7.52
C TYR A 38 2.71 5.26 -6.52
N LEU A 39 2.74 4.92 -5.23
CA LEU A 39 3.28 5.79 -4.19
C LEU A 39 4.81 5.95 -4.32
N GLY A 40 5.52 4.89 -4.71
CA GLY A 40 6.94 4.93 -5.01
C GLY A 40 7.26 5.88 -6.16
N VAL A 41 6.53 5.78 -7.28
CA VAL A 41 6.75 6.61 -8.47
C VAL A 41 6.41 8.08 -8.22
N ASN A 42 5.25 8.36 -7.62
CA ASN A 42 4.74 9.74 -7.53
C ASN A 42 5.26 10.52 -6.32
N PHE A 43 5.61 9.82 -5.24
CA PHE A 43 5.98 10.46 -3.98
C PHE A 43 7.34 10.00 -3.44
N SER A 44 8.08 9.19 -4.20
CA SER A 44 9.31 8.55 -3.72
C SER A 44 9.10 7.83 -2.38
N ALA A 45 7.90 7.26 -2.20
CA ALA A 45 7.53 6.55 -0.98
C ALA A 45 8.25 5.19 -0.92
N THR A 46 8.49 4.71 0.30
CA THR A 46 9.07 3.40 0.55
C THR A 46 8.20 2.68 1.57
N LEU A 47 7.85 1.43 1.28
CA LEU A 47 7.20 0.56 2.27
C LEU A 47 8.16 0.32 3.44
N ARG A 48 7.63 0.30 4.66
CA ARG A 48 8.40 0.20 5.89
C ARG A 48 8.33 -1.20 6.48
#